data_AF-A0A126ZVY9-F1
#
_entry.id   AF-A0A126ZVY9-F1
#
_cell.length_a   1.000
_cell.length_b   1.000
_cell.length_c   1.000
_cell.angle_alpha   90.00
_cell.angle_beta   90.00
_cell.angle_gamma   90.00
#
_symmetry.space_group_name_H-M   'P 1'
#
loop_
_entity.id
_entity.type
_entity.pdbx_description
1 polymer ?
#
loop_
_entity_poly.entity_id
_entity_poly.type
_entity_poly.pdbx_seq_one_letter_code
_entity_poly.pdbx_strand_id
1 'polypeptide(L)'
;MDYTGSPRAPRGGGRALPLTALGDVLGEEFYSHPEEHGFGECDEETMEQLRRVRQDPQARVRIYRALPPGLGQINRGDWVTLSRDYARQHAMRDDVAARDWPIVQAEVSARSVFTDGRDLDEYGYDGPSLAGLLDQGPQADPGPQRPHGREEDWPEGR
;
A
#
# COMPACT_ATOMS: atom_id res chain seq x y z
N MET A 1 1.63 -5.07 26.53
CA MET A 1 0.67 -4.49 25.57
C MET A 1 -0.46 -5.49 25.45
N ASP A 2 -1.61 -5.17 26.02
CA ASP A 2 -2.82 -6.00 25.91
C ASP A 2 -3.48 -5.74 24.55
N TYR A 3 -3.44 -6.73 23.66
CA TYR A 3 -3.97 -6.64 22.28
C TYR A 3 -5.50 -6.87 22.19
N THR A 4 -6.20 -6.99 23.31
CA THR A 4 -7.65 -7.31 23.35
C THR A 4 -8.55 -6.16 22.91
N GLY A 5 -7.99 -4.97 22.67
CA GLY A 5 -8.70 -3.79 22.17
C GLY A 5 -8.22 -3.29 20.80
N SER A 6 -7.33 -4.00 20.10
CA SER A 6 -6.83 -3.54 18.80
C SER A 6 -7.98 -3.39 17.80
N PRO A 7 -8.07 -2.25 17.10
CA PRO A 7 -9.12 -2.04 16.11
C PRO A 7 -9.04 -3.14 15.05
N ARG A 8 -10.20 -3.71 14.71
CA ARG A 8 -10.30 -4.64 13.58
C ARG A 8 -10.09 -3.86 12.29
N ALA A 9 -9.39 -4.47 11.33
CA ALA A 9 -9.21 -3.88 10.02
C ALA A 9 -10.56 -3.58 9.34
N PRO A 10 -10.65 -2.51 8.52
CA PRO A 10 -11.82 -2.19 7.72
C PRO A 10 -12.23 -3.40 6.85
N ARG A 11 -13.53 -3.67 6.73
CA ARG A 11 -14.04 -4.81 5.93
C ARG A 11 -15.48 -4.62 5.51
N GLY A 12 -15.92 -5.39 4.53
CA GLY A 12 -17.30 -5.40 4.06
C GLY A 12 -18.31 -5.79 5.15
N GLY A 13 -19.55 -5.30 5.01
CA GLY A 13 -20.65 -5.56 5.94
C GLY A 13 -20.69 -4.67 7.19
N GLY A 14 -19.92 -3.58 7.20
CA GLY A 14 -19.89 -2.57 8.26
C GLY A 14 -19.93 -1.14 7.72
N ARG A 15 -19.31 -0.19 8.45
CA ARG A 15 -19.17 1.23 8.02
C ARG A 15 -18.00 1.47 7.08
N ALA A 16 -17.12 0.48 6.88
CA ALA A 16 -16.00 0.58 5.96
C ALA A 16 -16.48 0.49 4.51
N LEU A 17 -15.74 1.15 3.62
CA LEU A 17 -16.08 1.24 2.20
C LEU A 17 -14.95 0.64 1.36
N PRO A 18 -15.27 0.02 0.22
CA PRO A 18 -14.26 -0.50 -0.68
C PRO A 18 -13.38 0.65 -1.19
N LEU A 19 -12.13 0.36 -1.50
CA LEU A 19 -11.16 1.33 -2.03
C LEU A 19 -11.69 2.10 -3.25
N THR A 20 -12.53 1.44 -4.05
CA THR A 20 -13.18 2.01 -5.24
C THR A 20 -14.14 3.16 -4.93
N ALA A 21 -14.54 3.34 -3.67
CA ALA A 21 -15.44 4.40 -3.22
C ALA A 21 -14.72 5.50 -2.41
N LEU A 22 -13.39 5.50 -2.37
CA LEU A 22 -12.61 6.41 -1.52
C LEU A 22 -12.89 7.90 -1.81
N GLY A 23 -13.07 8.26 -3.09
CA GLY A 23 -13.45 9.62 -3.51
C GLY A 23 -14.78 10.09 -2.93
N ASP A 24 -15.74 9.18 -2.75
CA ASP A 24 -17.04 9.50 -2.15
C ASP A 24 -16.95 9.76 -0.64
N VAL A 25 -15.90 9.26 0.02
CA VAL A 25 -15.71 9.32 1.48
C VAL A 25 -14.87 10.51 1.90
N LEU A 26 -13.72 10.67 1.23
CA LEU A 26 -12.74 11.70 1.54
C LEU A 26 -12.93 12.98 0.70
N GLY A 27 -13.75 12.90 -0.36
CA GLY A 27 -13.88 13.96 -1.36
C GLY A 27 -12.78 13.88 -2.42
N GLU A 28 -13.08 14.23 -3.66
CA GLU A 28 -12.13 14.13 -4.79
C GLU A 28 -10.86 14.99 -4.62
N GLU A 29 -10.85 15.91 -3.66
CA GLU A 29 -9.75 16.84 -3.38
C GLU A 29 -8.49 16.14 -2.82
N PHE A 30 -8.63 15.00 -2.13
CA PHE A 30 -7.48 14.27 -1.58
C PHE A 30 -6.52 13.77 -2.68
N TYR A 31 -6.98 13.57 -3.91
CA TYR A 31 -6.09 13.20 -5.02
C TYR A 31 -5.06 14.30 -5.36
N SER A 32 -5.39 15.54 -4.98
CA SER A 32 -4.58 16.75 -5.21
C SER A 32 -3.87 17.23 -3.93
N HIS A 33 -4.41 16.94 -2.74
CA HIS A 33 -3.83 17.29 -1.43
C HIS A 33 -3.79 16.07 -0.48
N PRO A 34 -3.08 14.99 -0.84
CA PRO A 34 -3.05 13.77 -0.04
C PRO A 34 -2.41 13.94 1.35
N GLU A 35 -1.57 14.96 1.52
CA GLU A 35 -0.92 15.32 2.79
C GLU A 35 -1.89 15.67 3.91
N GLU A 36 -3.13 16.05 3.58
CA GLU A 36 -4.18 16.37 4.56
C GLU A 36 -4.90 15.11 5.10
N HIS A 37 -4.64 13.95 4.51
CA HIS A 37 -5.39 12.70 4.74
C HIS A 37 -4.54 11.50 5.12
N GLY A 38 -3.20 11.63 5.10
CA GLY A 38 -2.27 10.67 5.71
C GLY A 38 -1.60 11.28 6.94
N PHE A 39 -0.82 10.49 7.68
CA PHE A 39 -0.02 10.98 8.81
C PHE A 39 1.21 11.81 8.37
N GLY A 40 1.09 12.59 7.29
CA GLY A 40 2.17 13.38 6.69
C GLY A 40 3.09 12.60 5.74
N GLU A 41 2.78 11.33 5.49
CA GLU A 41 3.63 10.40 4.72
C GLU A 41 2.85 9.68 3.61
N CYS A 42 1.87 10.36 3.00
CA CYS A 42 1.12 9.73 1.93
C CYS A 42 2.07 9.38 0.77
N ASP A 43 2.40 8.09 0.68
CA ASP A 43 3.44 7.58 -0.18
C ASP A 43 3.04 7.67 -1.66
N GLU A 44 4.03 7.85 -2.53
CA GLU A 44 3.79 7.98 -3.97
C GLU A 44 3.16 6.69 -4.53
N GLU A 45 3.58 5.51 -4.05
CA GLU A 45 3.00 4.23 -4.45
C GLU A 45 1.51 4.16 -4.10
N THR A 46 1.13 4.55 -2.87
CA THR A 46 -0.27 4.64 -2.47
C THR A 46 -1.06 5.50 -3.45
N MET A 47 -0.59 6.71 -3.75
CA MET A 47 -1.31 7.65 -4.61
C MET A 47 -1.41 7.19 -6.07
N GLU A 48 -0.37 6.56 -6.61
CA GLU A 48 -0.41 5.96 -7.94
C GLU A 48 -1.49 4.87 -8.04
N GLN A 49 -1.56 4.00 -7.05
CA GLN A 49 -2.54 2.93 -7.00
C GLN A 49 -3.97 3.48 -6.85
N LEU A 50 -4.17 4.48 -5.98
CA LEU A 50 -5.48 5.13 -5.81
C LEU A 50 -5.95 5.82 -7.09
N ARG A 51 -5.07 6.55 -7.79
CA ARG A 51 -5.39 7.18 -9.08
C ARG A 51 -5.76 6.13 -10.13
N ARG A 52 -5.08 4.98 -10.15
CA ARG A 52 -5.42 3.86 -11.05
C ARG A 52 -6.79 3.29 -10.75
N VAL A 53 -7.11 3.05 -9.48
CA VAL A 53 -8.42 2.52 -9.05
C VAL A 53 -9.55 3.50 -9.35
N ARG A 54 -9.30 4.81 -9.21
CA ARG A 54 -10.24 5.87 -9.61
C ARG A 54 -10.61 5.77 -11.09
N GLN A 55 -9.63 5.53 -11.95
CA GLN A 55 -9.83 5.41 -13.40
C GLN A 55 -10.44 4.05 -13.78
N ASP A 56 -10.07 2.99 -13.08
CA ASP A 56 -10.56 1.64 -13.30
C ASP A 56 -10.88 0.92 -11.97
N PRO A 57 -12.16 0.88 -11.55
CA PRO A 57 -12.58 0.17 -10.35
C PRO A 57 -12.39 -1.36 -10.40
N GLN A 58 -12.02 -1.94 -11.55
CA GLN A 58 -11.66 -3.35 -11.70
C GLN A 58 -10.15 -3.58 -11.62
N ALA A 59 -9.35 -2.51 -11.53
CA ALA A 59 -7.91 -2.61 -11.43
C ALA A 59 -7.48 -3.48 -10.25
N ARG A 60 -6.33 -4.13 -10.42
CA ARG A 60 -5.63 -4.79 -9.33
C ARG A 60 -4.75 -3.77 -8.62
N VAL A 61 -4.67 -3.94 -7.31
CA VAL A 61 -3.77 -3.19 -6.43
C VAL A 61 -2.83 -4.16 -5.75
N ARG A 62 -1.62 -3.70 -5.50
CA ARG A 62 -0.62 -4.38 -4.72
C ARG A 62 -0.75 -3.94 -3.26
N ILE A 63 -0.93 -4.93 -2.41
CA ILE A 63 -1.04 -4.78 -0.96
C ILE A 63 0.22 -5.31 -0.28
N TYR A 64 0.60 -4.68 0.82
CA TYR A 64 1.77 -5.04 1.61
C TYR A 64 1.38 -5.31 3.06
N ARG A 65 2.12 -6.21 3.71
CA ARG A 65 1.96 -6.49 5.14
C ARG A 65 3.30 -6.91 5.76
N ALA A 66 3.68 -6.24 6.84
CA ALA A 66 4.77 -6.66 7.71
C ALA A 66 4.32 -7.86 8.56
N LEU A 67 5.13 -8.92 8.59
CA LEU A 67 4.82 -10.14 9.33
C LEU A 67 6.06 -10.66 10.06
N PRO A 68 5.92 -11.30 11.23
CA PRO A 68 7.02 -12.08 11.81
C PRO A 68 7.63 -13.08 10.81
N PRO A 69 8.96 -13.34 10.89
CA PRO A 69 9.61 -14.35 10.05
C PRO A 69 8.93 -15.72 10.10
N GLY A 70 8.81 -16.36 8.93
CA GLY A 70 8.15 -17.66 8.77
C GLY A 70 6.63 -17.59 8.56
N LEU A 71 6.03 -16.40 8.60
CA LEU A 71 4.65 -16.18 8.17
C LEU A 71 4.63 -15.61 6.74
N GLY A 72 3.84 -16.25 5.88
CA GLY A 72 3.75 -15.92 4.46
C GLY A 72 2.31 -15.87 3.96
N GLN A 73 1.42 -15.28 4.77
CA GLN A 73 -0.02 -15.30 4.53
C GLN A 73 -0.67 -13.94 4.77
N ILE A 74 -1.58 -13.56 3.88
CA ILE A 74 -2.50 -12.44 4.05
C ILE A 74 -3.92 -13.02 4.04
N ASN A 75 -4.65 -12.83 5.13
CA ASN A 75 -5.97 -13.41 5.36
C ASN A 75 -7.06 -12.34 5.35
N ARG A 76 -8.30 -12.76 5.15
CA ARG A 76 -9.46 -11.91 5.40
C ARG A 76 -9.41 -11.32 6.81
N GLY A 77 -9.58 -10.01 6.91
CA GLY A 77 -9.56 -9.24 8.16
C GLY A 77 -8.17 -8.74 8.55
N ASP A 78 -7.14 -8.99 7.73
CA ASP A 78 -5.80 -8.48 7.96
C ASP A 78 -5.70 -7.00 7.56
N TRP A 79 -5.02 -6.22 8.41
CA TRP A 79 -4.46 -4.93 8.06
C TRP A 79 -3.42 -5.07 6.96
N VAL A 80 -3.52 -4.19 5.97
CA VAL A 80 -2.62 -4.09 4.82
C VAL A 80 -2.43 -2.61 4.46
N THR A 81 -1.38 -2.32 3.70
CA THR A 81 -1.15 -0.98 3.14
C THR A 81 -0.95 -1.07 1.63
N LEU A 82 -1.10 0.06 0.93
CA LEU A 82 -0.78 0.21 -0.49
C LEU A 82 0.66 0.71 -0.72
N SER A 83 1.41 0.98 0.35
CA SER A 83 2.80 1.43 0.31
C SER A 83 3.74 0.40 0.92
N ARG A 84 4.75 -0.01 0.15
CA ARG A 84 5.81 -0.84 0.70
C ARG A 84 6.62 -0.12 1.76
N ASP A 85 6.86 1.17 1.58
CA ASP A 85 7.67 1.97 2.50
C ASP A 85 6.95 2.13 3.84
N TYR A 86 5.64 2.39 3.84
CA TYR A 86 4.84 2.36 5.07
C TYR A 86 4.89 1.00 5.77
N ALA A 87 4.75 -0.10 5.00
CA ALA A 87 4.90 -1.45 5.56
C ALA A 87 6.28 -1.67 6.18
N ARG A 88 7.34 -1.11 5.59
CA ARG A 88 8.70 -1.20 6.11
C ARG A 88 8.86 -0.43 7.40
N GLN A 89 8.35 0.80 7.49
CA GLN A 89 8.38 1.58 8.71
C GLN A 89 7.69 0.85 9.88
N HIS A 90 6.55 0.22 9.60
CA HIS A 90 5.83 -0.59 10.57
C HIS A 90 6.45 -1.98 10.83
N ALA A 91 7.37 -2.41 9.98
CA ALA A 91 8.19 -3.59 10.21
C ALA A 91 9.41 -3.32 11.10
N MET A 92 9.80 -2.06 11.28
CA MET A 92 11.00 -1.69 12.01
C MET A 92 10.91 -2.13 13.47
N ARG A 93 11.89 -2.92 13.90
CA ARG A 93 11.90 -3.50 15.26
C ARG A 93 12.83 -2.75 16.21
N ASP A 94 13.97 -2.31 15.70
CA ASP A 94 15.00 -1.51 16.36
C ASP A 94 15.94 -0.92 15.29
N ASP A 95 17.09 -0.39 15.71
CA ASP A 95 18.08 0.26 14.83
C ASP A 95 18.83 -0.76 13.94
N VAL A 96 18.54 -2.05 14.04
CA VAL A 96 19.19 -3.14 13.30
C VAL A 96 18.23 -3.70 12.26
N ALA A 97 18.37 -3.25 11.01
CA ALA A 97 17.51 -3.66 9.89
C ALA A 97 17.36 -5.19 9.70
N ALA A 98 18.36 -5.99 10.09
CA ALA A 98 18.28 -7.45 10.04
C ALA A 98 17.25 -8.06 11.01
N ARG A 99 16.72 -7.27 11.95
CA ARG A 99 15.70 -7.67 12.94
C ARG A 99 14.30 -7.21 12.56
N ASP A 100 14.16 -6.43 11.49
CA ASP A 100 12.87 -5.98 10.99
C ASP A 100 12.04 -7.16 10.53
N TRP A 101 10.72 -6.99 10.58
CA TRP A 101 9.81 -7.99 10.07
C TRP A 101 9.85 -8.05 8.53
N PRO A 102 9.85 -9.26 7.93
CA PRO A 102 9.69 -9.37 6.49
C PRO A 102 8.38 -8.74 6.01
N ILE A 103 8.39 -8.28 4.75
CA ILE A 103 7.21 -7.69 4.11
C ILE A 103 6.75 -8.65 3.03
N VAL A 104 5.52 -9.15 3.18
CA VAL A 104 4.86 -9.91 2.12
C VAL A 104 4.01 -8.98 1.27
N GLN A 105 3.89 -9.31 -0.01
CA GLN A 105 3.06 -8.55 -0.96
C GLN A 105 2.18 -9.48 -1.80
N ALA A 106 1.07 -8.95 -2.27
CA ALA A 106 0.23 -9.62 -3.25
C ALA A 106 -0.53 -8.62 -4.12
N GLU A 107 -0.86 -9.00 -5.35
CA GLU A 107 -1.79 -8.25 -6.18
C GLU A 107 -3.22 -8.80 -5.99
N VAL A 108 -4.17 -7.93 -5.66
CA VAL A 108 -5.56 -8.27 -5.36
C VAL A 108 -6.52 -7.33 -6.09
N SER A 109 -7.80 -7.69 -6.16
CA SER A 109 -8.81 -6.75 -6.68
C SER A 109 -8.96 -5.56 -5.74
N ALA A 110 -9.04 -4.33 -6.28
CA ALA A 110 -9.34 -3.14 -5.48
C ALA A 110 -10.63 -3.27 -4.67
N ARG A 111 -11.60 -4.06 -5.14
CA ARG A 111 -12.87 -4.33 -4.45
C ARG A 111 -12.72 -5.18 -3.18
N SER A 112 -11.58 -5.84 -3.00
CA SER A 112 -11.26 -6.65 -1.82
C SER A 112 -10.46 -5.86 -0.77
N VAL A 113 -10.19 -4.59 -1.01
CA VAL A 113 -9.47 -3.69 -0.09
C VAL A 113 -10.44 -2.63 0.41
N PHE A 114 -10.43 -2.38 1.71
CA PHE A 114 -11.39 -1.51 2.39
C PHE A 114 -10.66 -0.44 3.21
N THR A 115 -11.26 0.74 3.28
CA THR A 115 -10.83 1.85 4.11
C THR A 115 -11.91 2.20 5.14
N ASP A 116 -11.53 2.81 6.26
CA ASP A 116 -12.46 3.49 7.17
C ASP A 116 -12.58 5.00 6.89
N GLY A 117 -11.85 5.50 5.88
CA GLY A 117 -11.85 6.90 5.46
C GLY A 117 -11.12 7.83 6.42
N ARG A 118 -10.15 7.34 7.20
CA ARG A 118 -9.40 8.17 8.16
C ARG A 118 -7.93 8.31 7.86
N ASP A 119 -7.35 7.31 7.21
CA ASP A 119 -5.93 7.24 6.89
C ASP A 119 -5.75 6.65 5.49
N LEU A 120 -4.87 7.26 4.69
CA LEU A 120 -4.49 6.78 3.37
C LEU A 120 -3.44 5.67 3.43
N ASP A 121 -2.86 5.39 4.59
CA ASP A 121 -1.81 4.38 4.73
C ASP A 121 -2.33 3.03 5.25
N GLU A 122 -3.48 3.00 5.93
CA GLU A 122 -4.05 1.79 6.54
C GLU A 122 -5.34 1.31 5.87
N TYR A 123 -5.35 0.04 5.45
CA TYR A 123 -6.50 -0.61 4.82
C TYR A 123 -6.74 -1.99 5.42
N GLY A 124 -7.93 -2.54 5.16
CA GLY A 124 -8.25 -3.92 5.48
C GLY A 124 -8.49 -4.77 4.24
N TYR A 125 -8.02 -6.02 4.30
CA TYR A 125 -8.22 -7.01 3.24
C TYR A 125 -9.44 -7.89 3.53
N ASP A 126 -10.37 -8.01 2.57
CA ASP A 126 -11.58 -8.84 2.69
C ASP A 126 -11.69 -9.92 1.60
N GLY A 127 -10.58 -10.21 0.92
CA GLY A 127 -10.49 -11.27 -0.09
C GLY A 127 -10.24 -12.68 0.48
N PRO A 128 -10.06 -13.69 -0.40
CA PRO A 128 -9.67 -15.03 0.02
C PRO A 128 -8.27 -15.06 0.62
N SER A 129 -8.00 -15.98 1.54
CA SER A 129 -6.65 -16.15 2.11
C SER A 129 -5.61 -16.42 1.02
N LEU A 130 -4.51 -15.68 1.09
CA LEU A 130 -3.33 -15.79 0.24
C LEU A 130 -2.22 -16.44 1.05
N ALA A 131 -1.54 -17.45 0.50
CA ALA A 131 -0.50 -18.20 1.20
C ALA A 131 0.72 -18.45 0.31
N GLY A 132 1.84 -18.82 0.94
CA GLY A 132 3.10 -19.02 0.24
C GLY A 132 3.75 -17.72 -0.23
N LEU A 133 3.35 -16.58 0.35
CA LEU A 133 3.95 -15.29 0.06
C LEU A 133 5.35 -15.25 0.66
N LEU A 134 6.35 -15.04 -0.19
CA LEU A 134 7.73 -14.91 0.22
C LEU A 134 8.05 -13.44 0.49
N ASP A 135 8.91 -13.23 1.48
CA ASP A 135 9.52 -11.94 1.73
C ASP A 135 10.25 -11.49 0.46
N GLN A 136 9.76 -10.40 -0.11
CA GLN A 136 10.56 -9.63 -1.04
C GLN A 136 11.26 -8.61 -0.14
N GLY A 137 12.42 -8.96 0.43
CA GLY A 137 13.27 -8.01 1.14
C GLY A 137 13.57 -6.80 0.24
N PRO A 138 14.12 -5.68 0.76
CA PRO A 138 14.20 -4.40 0.04
C PRO A 138 14.76 -4.61 -1.37
N GLN A 139 13.85 -4.54 -2.34
CA GLN A 139 14.19 -4.65 -3.75
C GLN A 139 14.49 -3.21 -4.13
N ALA A 140 15.70 -2.95 -4.62
CA ALA A 140 15.97 -1.70 -5.29
C ALA A 140 14.91 -1.57 -6.38
N ASP A 141 13.99 -0.63 -6.19
CA ASP A 141 12.91 -0.38 -7.12
C ASP A 141 13.54 -0.21 -8.50
N PRO A 142 13.20 -1.05 -9.52
CA PRO A 142 13.53 -0.70 -10.87
C PRO A 142 12.62 0.49 -11.21
N GLY A 143 13.07 1.68 -10.80
CA GLY A 143 12.40 2.94 -11.07
C GLY A 143 11.96 3.01 -12.54
N PRO A 144 10.95 3.83 -12.84
CA PRO A 144 10.21 3.77 -14.10
C PRO A 144 11.18 3.62 -15.26
N GLN A 145 11.07 2.49 -15.96
CA GLN A 145 11.86 2.21 -17.15
C GLN A 145 11.55 3.30 -18.17
N ARG A 146 12.41 4.33 -18.19
CA ARG A 146 12.39 5.34 -19.24
C ARG A 146 12.55 4.58 -20.56
N PRO A 147 11.65 4.76 -21.54
CA PRO A 147 11.87 4.16 -22.84
C PRO A 147 13.20 4.69 -23.39
N HIS A 148 14.09 3.77 -23.76
CA HIS A 148 15.29 4.07 -24.50
C HIS A 148 14.93 4.89 -25.76
N GLY A 149 15.58 6.04 -25.92
CA GLY A 149 15.81 6.63 -27.23
C GLY A 149 15.33 8.07 -27.41
N ARG A 150 16.20 9.02 -27.06
CA ARG A 150 16.88 9.83 -28.07
C ARG A 150 18.09 10.54 -27.46
N GLU A 151 19.23 10.30 -28.08
CA GLU A 151 20.49 11.01 -27.86
C GLU A 151 20.30 12.42 -28.43
N GLU A 152 20.31 13.45 -27.58
CA GLU A 152 20.34 14.85 -28.00
C GLU A 152 21.73 15.41 -27.74
N ASP A 153 22.43 15.58 -28.85
CA ASP A 153 23.75 16.16 -29.04
C ASP A 153 23.80 17.61 -28.51
N TRP A 154 24.72 17.89 -27.59
CA TRP A 154 25.03 19.26 -27.15
C TRP A 154 26.35 19.69 -27.79
N PRO A 155 26.43 20.80 -28.54
CA PRO A 155 27.72 21.34 -28.95
C PRO A 155 28.37 22.16 -27.83
N GLU A 156 29.62 21.83 -27.53
CA GLU A 156 30.52 22.59 -26.67
C GLU A 156 30.83 23.97 -27.24
N GLY A 157 31.00 24.94 -26.34
CA GLY A 157 31.32 26.32 -26.67
C GLY A 157 32.72 26.52 -27.26
N ARG A 158 32.82 27.63 -28.01
CA ARG A 158 33.99 28.49 -28.10
C ARG A 158 33.54 29.94 -28.28
#